data_AF-X1ACD0-F1
#
_entry.id   AF-X1ACD0-F1
#
_cell.length_a   1.000
_cell.length_b   1.000
_cell.length_c   1.000
_cell.angle_alpha   90.00
_cell.angle_beta   90.00
_cell.angle_gamma   90.00
#
_symmetry.space_group_name_H-M   'P 1'
#
loop_
_entity.id
_entity.type
_entity.pdbx_description
1 polymer ?
#
loop_
_entity_poly.entity_id
_entity_poly.type
_entity_poly.pdbx_seq_one_letter_code
_entity_poly.pdbx_strand_id
1 'polypeptide(L)'
;MPTLNEGIREIGTLAYLKGWGRDPSTKIYYGMIEFAEAGDLWKHREDENWLKEKGIDSDKVIDKIAEELIDVILYAMDCFNCIGFLDADSMFDYKMRKNALRNRIYADDQASILEEASE
;
A
#
# COMPACT_ATOMS: atom_id res chain seq x y z
N MET A 1 16.32 0.21 -7.74
CA MET A 1 15.13 0.54 -6.92
C MET A 1 15.65 1.38 -5.76
N PRO A 2 15.06 2.55 -5.48
CA PRO A 2 15.45 3.35 -4.33
C PRO A 2 15.21 2.58 -3.03
N THR A 3 15.98 2.86 -1.98
CA THR A 3 15.68 2.35 -0.63
C THR A 3 14.44 3.06 -0.05
N LEU A 4 13.87 2.56 1.05
CA LEU A 4 12.74 3.23 1.71
C LEU A 4 13.15 4.63 2.18
N ASN A 5 14.36 4.78 2.70
CA ASN A 5 14.89 6.09 3.10
C ASN A 5 15.11 7.03 1.91
N GLU A 6 15.42 6.53 0.71
CA GLU A 6 15.47 7.33 -0.51
C GLU A 6 14.07 7.78 -0.93
N GLY A 7 13.10 6.86 -0.97
CA GLY A 7 11.71 7.18 -1.27
C GLY A 7 11.10 8.20 -0.30
N ILE A 8 11.36 8.06 1.00
CA ILE A 8 10.93 9.01 2.04
C ILE A 8 11.51 10.42 1.79
N ARG A 9 12.76 10.51 1.33
CA ARG A 9 13.38 11.81 0.99
C ARG A 9 12.77 12.42 -0.27
N GLU A 10 12.49 11.61 -1.28
CA GLU A 10 11.85 12.06 -2.52
C GLU A 10 10.43 12.59 -2.26
N ILE A 11 9.60 11.83 -1.53
CA ILE A 11 8.25 12.27 -1.18
C ILE A 11 8.28 13.49 -0.25
N GLY A 12 9.22 13.56 0.69
CA GLY A 12 9.38 14.74 1.55
C GLY A 12 9.76 16.00 0.77
N THR A 13 10.59 15.86 -0.27
CA THR A 13 10.92 16.96 -1.19
C THR A 13 9.69 17.41 -1.96
N LEU A 14 8.91 16.46 -2.50
CA LEU A 14 7.68 16.76 -3.22
C LEU A 14 6.63 17.44 -2.30
N ALA A 15 6.44 16.92 -1.09
CA ALA A 15 5.52 17.45 -0.09
C ALA A 15 5.87 18.90 0.27
N TYR A 16 7.16 19.19 0.43
CA TYR A 16 7.65 20.55 0.64
C TYR A 16 7.33 21.46 -0.54
N LEU A 17 7.62 21.03 -1.77
CA LEU A 17 7.37 21.80 -2.98
C LEU A 17 5.88 22.07 -3.23
N LYS A 18 5.01 21.14 -2.82
CA LYS A 18 3.54 21.25 -2.95
C LYS A 18 2.87 21.94 -1.77
N GLY A 19 3.59 22.22 -0.69
CA GLY A 19 3.05 22.85 0.51
C GLY A 19 2.09 21.93 1.29
N TRP A 20 2.31 20.61 1.27
CA TRP A 20 1.47 19.66 2.00
C TRP A 20 1.67 19.80 3.52
N GLY A 21 0.58 19.63 4.28
CA GLY A 21 0.63 19.62 5.74
C GLY A 21 1.52 18.50 6.30
N ARG A 22 2.06 18.71 7.51
CA ARG A 22 3.04 17.79 8.15
C ARG A 22 2.50 16.99 9.33
N ASP A 23 1.19 17.00 9.59
CA ASP A 23 0.60 16.20 10.66
C ASP A 23 0.57 14.71 10.26
N PRO A 24 1.25 13.80 11.00
CA PRO A 24 1.23 12.37 10.70
C PRO A 24 -0.17 11.75 10.72
N SER A 25 -1.06 12.25 11.59
CA SER A 25 -2.42 11.73 11.73
C SER A 25 -3.21 11.90 10.43
N THR A 26 -3.04 13.06 9.80
CA THR A 26 -3.59 13.35 8.48
C THR A 26 -3.06 12.39 7.41
N LYS A 27 -1.77 12.06 7.42
CA LYS A 27 -1.17 11.12 6.44
C LYS A 27 -1.71 9.70 6.61
N ILE A 28 -1.87 9.25 7.86
CA ILE A 28 -2.48 7.95 8.17
C ILE A 28 -3.93 7.93 7.67
N TYR A 29 -4.69 9.00 7.93
CA TYR A 29 -6.09 9.09 7.49
C TYR A 29 -6.22 9.00 5.96
N TYR A 30 -5.42 9.75 5.20
CA TYR A 30 -5.45 9.66 3.75
C TYR A 30 -4.98 8.30 3.22
N GLY A 31 -3.93 7.70 3.80
CA GLY A 31 -3.53 6.34 3.44
C GLY A 31 -4.63 5.30 3.69
N MET A 32 -5.51 5.50 4.67
CA MET A 32 -6.69 4.65 4.86
C MET A 32 -7.76 4.85 3.78
N ILE A 33 -7.91 6.07 3.26
CA ILE A 33 -8.81 6.37 2.14
C ILE A 33 -8.32 5.61 0.90
N GLU A 34 -7.06 5.76 0.51
CA GLU A 34 -6.53 5.11 -0.70
C GLU A 34 -6.60 3.58 -0.59
N PHE A 35 -6.40 3.03 0.61
CA PHE A 35 -6.55 1.60 0.82
C PHE A 35 -8.02 1.14 0.69
N ALA A 36 -8.97 1.99 1.09
CA ALA A 36 -10.39 1.73 0.90
C ALA A 36 -10.79 1.83 -0.58
N GLU A 37 -10.20 2.76 -1.34
CA GLU A 37 -10.40 2.88 -2.80
C GLU A 37 -9.87 1.64 -3.53
N ALA A 38 -8.65 1.19 -3.21
CA ALA A 38 -8.11 -0.07 -3.71
C ALA A 38 -9.03 -1.27 -3.40
N GLY A 39 -9.57 -1.32 -2.19
CA GLY A 39 -10.52 -2.35 -1.77
C GLY A 39 -11.86 -2.30 -2.51
N ASP A 40 -12.41 -1.11 -2.74
CA ASP A 40 -13.67 -0.91 -3.46
C ASP A 40 -13.51 -1.29 -4.94
N LEU A 41 -12.39 -0.91 -5.56
CA LEU A 41 -12.00 -1.35 -6.91
C LEU A 41 -11.87 -2.86 -6.99
N TRP A 42 -11.13 -3.48 -6.06
CA TRP A 42 -10.97 -4.94 -6.04
C TRP A 42 -12.32 -5.65 -5.92
N LYS A 43 -13.21 -5.14 -5.07
CA LYS A 43 -14.56 -5.69 -4.87
C LYS A 43 -15.40 -5.66 -6.15
N HIS A 44 -15.28 -4.63 -6.99
CA HIS A 44 -16.11 -4.43 -8.18
C HIS A 44 -15.36 -4.67 -9.50
N ARG A 45 -14.16 -5.25 -9.46
CA ARG A 45 -13.29 -5.44 -10.63
C ARG A 45 -13.90 -6.26 -11.78
N GLU A 46 -14.96 -7.03 -11.50
CA GLU A 46 -15.68 -7.85 -12.48
C GLU A 46 -17.07 -7.28 -12.85
N ASP A 47 -17.47 -6.15 -12.25
CA ASP A 47 -18.75 -5.49 -12.52
C ASP A 47 -18.58 -4.41 -13.61
N GLU A 48 -18.81 -4.79 -14.87
CA GLU A 48 -18.65 -3.89 -16.02
C GLU A 48 -19.53 -2.63 -15.93
N ASN A 49 -20.74 -2.73 -15.35
CA ASN A 49 -21.64 -1.59 -15.23
C ASN A 49 -21.10 -0.60 -14.20
N TRP A 50 -20.67 -1.11 -13.04
CA TRP A 50 -20.08 -0.28 -11.99
C TRP A 50 -18.80 0.41 -12.47
N LEU A 51 -17.92 -0.32 -13.16
CA LEU A 51 -16.69 0.24 -13.72
C LEU A 51 -16.99 1.35 -14.74
N LYS A 52 -17.99 1.13 -15.61
CA LYS A 52 -18.45 2.14 -16.56
C LYS A 52 -19.02 3.39 -15.88
N GLU A 53 -19.77 3.24 -14.78
CA GLU A 53 -20.27 4.36 -13.98
C GLU A 53 -19.14 5.18 -13.33
N LYS A 54 -18.03 4.51 -12.97
CA LYS A 54 -16.81 5.14 -12.45
C LYS A 54 -15.86 5.66 -13.54
N GLY A 55 -16.18 5.43 -14.81
CA GLY A 55 -15.32 5.83 -15.94
C GLY A 55 -14.01 5.04 -16.02
N ILE A 56 -14.01 3.79 -15.55
CA ILE A 56 -12.85 2.89 -15.54
C ILE A 56 -13.05 1.84 -16.64
N ASP A 57 -12.06 1.71 -17.53
CA ASP A 57 -12.05 0.62 -18.51
C ASP A 57 -11.72 -0.70 -17.81
N SER A 58 -12.43 -1.78 -18.13
CA SER A 58 -12.27 -3.08 -17.46
C SER A 58 -10.87 -3.69 -17.62
N ASP A 59 -10.17 -3.40 -18.73
CA ASP A 59 -8.79 -3.83 -18.97
C ASP A 59 -7.77 -3.06 -18.13
N LYS A 60 -8.15 -1.93 -17.51
CA LYS A 60 -7.27 -1.06 -16.70
C LYS A 60 -7.57 -1.12 -15.20
N VAL A 61 -8.56 -1.89 -14.77
CA VAL A 61 -8.95 -1.92 -13.35
C VAL A 61 -7.79 -2.38 -12.45
N ILE A 62 -6.95 -3.30 -12.92
CA ILE A 62 -5.77 -3.77 -12.18
C ILE A 62 -4.71 -2.66 -12.06
N ASP A 63 -4.48 -1.90 -13.13
CA ASP A 63 -3.55 -0.76 -13.09
C ASP A 63 -4.03 0.30 -12.09
N LYS A 64 -5.35 0.53 -12.03
CA LYS A 64 -5.95 1.44 -11.05
C LYS A 64 -5.81 0.94 -9.62
N ILE A 65 -6.06 -0.34 -9.37
CA ILE A 65 -5.82 -0.93 -8.04
C ILE A 65 -4.35 -0.79 -7.64
N ALA A 66 -3.41 -0.99 -8.58
CA ALA A 66 -1.99 -0.81 -8.33
C ALA A 66 -1.63 0.65 -8.02
N GLU A 67 -2.23 1.61 -8.72
CA GLU A 67 -2.08 3.06 -8.47
C GLU A 67 -2.51 3.40 -7.02
N GLU A 68 -3.72 2.97 -6.61
CA GLU A 68 -4.20 3.24 -5.25
C GLU A 68 -3.32 2.59 -4.18
N LEU A 69 -2.81 1.37 -4.42
CA LEU A 69 -1.87 0.72 -3.50
C LEU A 69 -0.53 1.46 -3.41
N ILE A 70 -0.06 2.05 -4.50
CA ILE A 70 1.13 2.91 -4.48
C ILE A 70 0.84 4.19 -3.70
N ASP A 71 -0.35 4.78 -3.82
CA ASP A 71 -0.71 5.96 -3.03
C ASP A 71 -0.74 5.67 -1.53
N VAL A 72 -1.20 4.49 -1.10
CA VAL A 72 -1.07 4.02 0.29
C VAL A 72 0.40 4.01 0.73
N ILE A 73 1.30 3.49 -0.12
CA ILE A 73 2.73 3.44 0.17
C ILE A 73 3.32 4.86 0.26
N LEU A 74 2.94 5.77 -0.62
CA LEU A 74 3.40 7.16 -0.61
C LEU A 74 2.91 7.90 0.65
N TYR A 75 1.66 7.73 1.06
CA TYR A 75 1.15 8.30 2.31
C TYR A 75 1.86 7.72 3.53
N ALA A 76 2.17 6.42 3.53
CA ALA A 76 2.96 5.81 4.59
C ALA A 76 4.38 6.41 4.64
N MET A 77 5.06 6.56 3.49
CA MET A 77 6.38 7.17 3.42
C MET A 77 6.38 8.65 3.86
N ASP A 78 5.39 9.44 3.44
CA ASP A 78 5.27 10.83 3.90
C ASP A 78 4.91 10.90 5.39
N CYS A 79 4.17 9.93 5.92
CA CYS A 79 3.97 9.79 7.37
C CYS A 79 5.31 9.57 8.10
N PHE A 80 6.17 8.68 7.61
CA PHE A 80 7.54 8.50 8.15
C PHE A 80 8.34 9.81 8.10
N ASN A 81 8.29 10.53 6.98
CA ASN A 81 8.90 11.86 6.82
C ASN A 81 8.37 12.87 7.86
N CYS A 82 7.07 12.81 8.19
CA CYS A 82 6.43 13.69 9.16
C CYS A 82 6.78 13.34 10.62
N ILE A 83 6.88 12.05 10.96
CA ILE A 83 7.26 11.58 12.32
C ILE A 83 8.72 11.93 12.64
N GLY A 84 9.60 11.82 11.64
CA GLY A 84 11.03 12.04 11.79
C GLY A 84 11.77 10.90 12.52
N PHE A 85 13.08 10.84 12.31
CA PHE A 85 14.02 9.99 13.08
C PHE A 85 13.76 8.48 13.10
N LEU A 86 13.32 7.90 11.99
CA LEU A 86 13.29 6.45 11.81
C LEU A 86 14.06 6.07 10.54
N ASP A 87 15.10 5.24 10.70
CA ASP A 87 15.70 4.52 9.58
C ASP A 87 14.69 3.45 9.11
N ALA A 88 13.98 3.76 8.02
CA ALA A 88 12.91 2.93 7.50
C ALA A 88 13.43 1.60 6.96
N ASP A 89 14.63 1.59 6.38
CA ASP A 89 15.28 0.38 5.87
C ASP A 89 15.57 -0.58 7.05
N SER A 90 16.19 -0.09 8.13
CA SER A 90 16.42 -0.89 9.34
C SER A 90 15.12 -1.39 9.99
N MET A 91 14.08 -0.57 10.02
CA MET A 91 12.77 -0.96 10.56
C MET A 91 12.12 -2.07 9.72
N PHE A 92 12.23 -1.96 8.39
CA PHE A 92 11.75 -2.99 7.47
C PHE A 92 12.48 -4.33 7.70
N ASP A 93 13.81 -4.31 7.76
CA ASP A 93 14.63 -5.50 8.04
C ASP A 93 14.32 -6.15 9.40
N TYR A 94 14.15 -5.34 10.44
CA TYR A 94 13.71 -5.82 11.74
C TYR A 94 12.34 -6.49 11.65
N LYS A 95 11.39 -5.86 10.95
CA LYS A 95 10.01 -6.37 10.83
C LYS A 95 9.95 -7.66 10.01
N MET A 96 10.72 -7.78 8.94
CA MET A 96 10.85 -8.99 8.12
C MET A 96 11.40 -10.16 8.93
N ARG A 97 12.52 -9.96 9.64
CA ARG A 97 13.08 -10.99 10.54
C ARG A 97 12.08 -11.41 11.61
N LYS A 98 11.39 -10.45 12.23
CA LYS A 98 10.35 -10.74 13.23
C LYS A 98 9.18 -11.52 12.65
N ASN A 99 8.79 -11.27 11.40
CA ASN A 99 7.71 -11.98 10.75
C ASN A 99 8.10 -13.41 10.37
N ALA A 100 9.33 -13.63 9.89
CA ALA A 100 9.85 -14.97 9.56
C ALA A 100 9.89 -15.92 10.77
N LEU A 101 9.99 -15.36 11.99
CA LEU A 101 9.95 -16.14 13.24
C LEU A 101 8.53 -16.41 13.76
N ARG A 102 7.49 -15.85 13.15
CA ARG A 102 6.10 -16.03 13.60
C ARG A 102 5.45 -17.19 12.86
N ASN A 103 4.88 -18.14 13.60
CA ASN A 103 4.03 -19.21 13.04
C ASN A 103 2.58 -18.73 12.81
N ARG A 104 2.39 -17.56 12.20
CA ARG A 104 1.04 -17.07 11.89
C ARG A 104 0.64 -17.62 10.52
N ILE A 105 -0.46 -18.36 10.49
CA ILE A 105 -1.09 -18.86 9.26
C ILE A 105 -2.31 -17.97 9.00
N TYR A 106 -2.41 -17.44 7.79
CA TYR A 106 -3.55 -16.65 7.33
C TYR A 106 -4.64 -17.56 6.75
N ALA A 107 -5.87 -17.06 6.65
CA ALA A 107 -7.02 -17.88 6.24
C ALA A 107 -6.90 -18.36 4.79
N ASP A 108 -6.23 -17.58 3.95
CA ASP A 108 -5.90 -17.85 2.55
C ASP A 108 -4.68 -18.76 2.37
N ASP A 109 -3.80 -18.91 3.36
CA ASP A 109 -2.66 -19.84 3.32
C ASP A 109 -3.10 -21.33 3.29
N GLN A 110 -4.33 -21.66 3.70
CA GLN A 110 -4.82 -23.04 3.71
C GLN A 110 -5.36 -23.50 2.36
N ALA A 111 -5.66 -22.57 1.43
CA ALA A 111 -6.15 -22.91 0.10
C ALA A 111 -5.04 -23.49 -0.78
N SER A 112 -3.80 -23.02 -0.62
CA SER A 112 -2.64 -23.46 -1.42
C SER A 112 -2.09 -24.84 -1.01
N ILE A 113 -2.20 -25.20 0.27
CA ILE A 113 -1.68 -26.50 0.79
C ILE A 113 -2.51 -27.69 0.27
N LEU A 114 -3.79 -27.47 -0.08
CA LEU A 114 -4.66 -28.54 -0.58
C LEU A 114 -4.44 -28.85 -2.07
N GLU A 115 -3.92 -27.90 -2.87
CA GLU A 115 -3.57 -28.14 -4.27
C GLU A 115 -2.25 -28.92 -4.38
N GLU A 116 -1.22 -28.54 -3.62
CA GLU A 116 0.08 -29.26 -3.64
C GLU A 116 0.03 -30.66 -3.01
N ALA A 117 -0.93 -30.95 -2.14
CA ALA A 117 -1.13 -32.28 -1.56
C ALA A 117 -1.96 -33.23 -2.44
N SER A 118 -2.40 -32.75 -3.61
CA SER A 118 -3.22 -33.50 -4.58
C SER A 118 -2.49 -33.89 -5.87
N GLU A 119 -1.20 -33.55 -6.00
CA GLU A 119 -0.26 -34.04 -7.02
C GLU A 119 0.64 -35.16 -6.48
#